data_AF-A0A2V6HHJ2-F1
#
_entry.id   AF-A0A2V6HHJ2-F1
#
_cell.length_a   1.000
_cell.length_b   1.000
_cell.length_c   1.000
_cell.angle_alpha   90.00
_cell.angle_beta   90.00
_cell.angle_gamma   90.00
#
_symmetry.space_group_name_H-M   'P 1'
#
loop_
_entity.id
_entity.type
_entity.pdbx_description
1 polymer ?
#
loop_
_entity_poly.entity_id
_entity_poly.type
_entity_poly.pdbx_seq_one_letter_code
_entity_poly.pdbx_strand_id
1 'polypeptide(L)'
;MLRAKSTISAVTPKIILLLLSCLFLVSAAIFGLVGSYRVDVLRTDLANAIAARDVAERRRVTQETELKTRETAVAGAEAKIAEAENKATKAQTELLKLQNEKAELESKLNASRNEIASLQKRIGEARPAASPSQNPDTASKPKQQPTTPRPSVQIAQESVEEATPPPPQPKRRKIAPRKTPEVVSTPEITSYSSAKALATFTPLPKYPARARSPGVTGIGVCIVSVDPASGSVTGASMEQSTGDPTLDKSAVNAFRKWRFKPGTVSKVRIPIEFTMAGASH
;
A
#
# COMPACT_ATOMS: atom_id res chain seq x y z
N MET A 1 -90.82 21.55 29.60
CA MET A 1 -89.47 21.57 30.20
C MET A 1 -89.28 20.31 31.05
N LEU A 2 -88.48 19.35 30.62
CA LEU A 2 -88.17 18.15 31.41
C LEU A 2 -86.93 18.43 32.27
N ARG A 3 -87.13 18.73 33.57
CA ARG A 3 -86.03 18.91 34.53
C ARG A 3 -85.52 17.54 34.96
N ALA A 4 -84.33 17.17 34.49
CA ALA A 4 -83.64 15.96 34.94
C ALA A 4 -83.40 16.00 36.46
N LYS A 5 -83.90 15.00 37.19
CA LYS A 5 -83.54 14.79 38.61
C LYS A 5 -82.16 14.17 38.66
N SER A 6 -81.16 14.94 39.11
CA SER A 6 -79.82 14.40 39.41
C SER A 6 -79.86 13.65 40.74
N THR A 7 -79.78 12.33 40.70
CA THR A 7 -79.71 11.48 41.89
C THR A 7 -78.27 11.43 42.39
N ILE A 8 -77.90 12.37 43.26
CA ILE A 8 -76.60 12.35 43.95
C ILE A 8 -76.69 11.31 45.08
N SER A 9 -76.06 10.15 44.87
CA SER A 9 -76.08 9.05 45.84
C SER A 9 -75.28 9.41 47.09
N ALA A 10 -75.88 9.24 48.28
CA ALA A 10 -75.23 9.53 49.55
C ALA A 10 -74.19 8.46 49.90
N VAL A 11 -72.92 8.76 49.67
CA VAL A 11 -71.80 7.86 50.01
C VAL A 11 -71.51 7.95 51.52
N THR A 12 -71.70 6.86 52.25
CA THR A 12 -71.37 6.80 53.68
C THR A 12 -69.86 6.58 53.89
N PRO A 13 -69.26 7.04 55.00
CA PRO A 13 -67.81 6.94 55.23
C PRO A 13 -67.28 5.50 55.21
N LYS A 14 -68.11 4.50 55.55
CA LYS A 14 -67.77 3.07 55.44
C LYS A 14 -67.54 2.63 53.98
N ILE A 15 -68.32 3.16 53.03
CA ILE A 15 -68.16 2.88 51.59
C ILE A 15 -66.86 3.53 51.07
N ILE A 16 -66.53 4.75 51.52
CA ILE A 16 -65.28 5.42 51.15
C ILE A 16 -64.06 4.61 51.60
N LEU A 17 -64.04 4.14 52.85
CA LEU A 17 -62.97 3.30 53.39
C LEU A 17 -62.83 1.96 52.64
N LEU A 18 -63.95 1.33 52.26
CA LEU A 18 -63.95 0.09 51.49
C LEU A 18 -63.39 0.28 50.07
N LEU A 19 -63.76 1.37 49.39
CA LEU A 19 -63.23 1.73 48.08
C LEU A 19 -61.73 2.07 48.14
N LEU A 20 -61.29 2.79 49.17
CA LEU A 20 -59.87 3.12 49.38
C LEU A 20 -59.03 1.86 49.66
N SER A 21 -59.55 0.94 50.48
CA SER A 21 -58.91 -0.37 50.73
C SER A 21 -58.78 -1.19 49.45
N CYS A 22 -59.84 -1.24 48.63
CA CYS A 22 -59.84 -1.91 47.33
C CYS A 22 -58.78 -1.29 46.38
N LEU A 23 -58.70 0.04 46.31
CA LEU A 23 -57.69 0.75 45.52
C LEU A 23 -56.26 0.42 45.98
N PHE A 24 -56.02 0.40 47.28
CA PHE A 24 -54.71 0.01 47.84
C PHE A 24 -54.34 -1.43 47.49
N LEU A 25 -55.26 -2.39 47.61
CA LEU A 25 -55.02 -3.78 47.24
C LEU A 25 -54.70 -3.94 45.74
N VAL A 26 -55.44 -3.26 44.86
CA VAL A 26 -55.17 -3.25 43.42
C VAL A 26 -53.80 -2.63 43.12
N SER A 27 -53.44 -1.52 43.77
CA SER A 27 -52.11 -0.91 43.61
C SER A 27 -50.99 -1.86 44.06
N ALA A 28 -51.14 -2.54 45.19
CA ALA A 28 -50.16 -3.50 45.71
C ALA A 28 -49.97 -4.70 44.76
N ALA A 29 -51.05 -5.21 44.16
CA ALA A 29 -50.98 -6.26 43.15
C ALA A 29 -50.23 -5.79 41.88
N ILE A 30 -50.49 -4.56 41.41
CA ILE A 30 -49.76 -3.96 40.27
C ILE A 30 -48.28 -3.77 40.60
N PHE A 31 -47.93 -3.24 41.79
CA PHE A 31 -46.54 -3.07 42.21
C PHE A 31 -45.80 -4.40 42.38
N GLY A 32 -46.47 -5.44 42.91
CA GLY A 32 -45.92 -6.80 42.98
C GLY A 32 -45.59 -7.37 41.59
N LEU A 33 -46.52 -7.22 40.65
CA LEU A 33 -46.35 -7.67 39.26
C LEU A 33 -45.26 -6.88 38.51
N VAL A 34 -45.21 -5.56 38.66
CA VAL A 34 -44.12 -4.73 38.09
C VAL A 34 -42.78 -5.10 38.73
N GLY A 35 -42.77 -5.40 40.03
CA GLY A 35 -41.60 -5.88 40.77
C GLY A 35 -41.05 -7.19 40.21
N SER A 36 -41.90 -8.21 40.00
CA SER A 36 -41.46 -9.48 39.42
C SER A 36 -40.92 -9.31 38.00
N TYR A 37 -41.61 -8.56 37.13
CA TYR A 37 -41.10 -8.25 35.79
C TYR A 37 -39.72 -7.58 35.80
N ARG A 38 -39.47 -6.64 36.73
CA ARG A 38 -38.16 -5.99 36.86
C ARG A 38 -37.09 -6.96 37.34
N VAL A 39 -37.41 -7.86 38.27
CA VAL A 39 -36.47 -8.88 38.77
C VAL A 39 -36.08 -9.87 37.66
N ASP A 40 -37.02 -10.32 36.83
CA ASP A 40 -36.74 -11.30 35.79
C ASP A 40 -35.96 -10.72 34.60
N VAL A 41 -36.20 -9.44 34.25
CA VAL A 41 -35.35 -8.70 33.32
C VAL A 41 -33.92 -8.57 33.86
N LEU A 42 -33.75 -8.15 35.12
CA LEU A 42 -32.42 -8.01 35.73
C LEU A 42 -31.66 -9.35 35.83
N ARG A 43 -32.36 -10.46 36.09
CA ARG A 43 -31.76 -11.82 36.07
C ARG A 43 -31.29 -12.21 34.68
N THR A 44 -32.07 -11.87 33.65
CA THR A 44 -31.73 -12.14 32.25
C THR A 44 -30.54 -11.28 31.79
N ASP A 45 -30.53 -10.00 32.14
CA ASP A 45 -29.41 -9.09 31.86
C ASP A 45 -28.12 -9.52 32.58
N LEU A 46 -28.22 -9.99 33.83
CA LEU A 46 -27.09 -10.54 34.58
C LEU A 46 -26.53 -11.81 33.91
N ALA A 47 -27.40 -12.75 33.49
CA ALA A 47 -26.98 -13.95 32.78
C ALA A 47 -26.29 -13.61 31.45
N ASN A 48 -26.85 -12.67 30.69
CA ASN A 48 -26.26 -12.17 29.45
C ASN A 48 -24.90 -11.48 29.68
N ALA A 49 -24.76 -10.70 30.76
CA ALA A 49 -23.52 -10.02 31.11
C ALA A 49 -22.41 -11.01 31.51
N ILE A 50 -22.74 -12.06 32.26
CA ILE A 50 -21.80 -13.16 32.59
C ILE A 50 -21.38 -13.89 31.32
N ALA A 51 -22.33 -14.30 30.47
CA ALA A 51 -22.02 -14.97 29.20
C ALA A 51 -21.14 -14.10 28.27
N ALA A 52 -21.41 -12.78 28.21
CA ALA A 52 -20.59 -11.83 27.47
C ALA A 52 -19.15 -11.71 28.03
N ARG A 53 -19.00 -11.75 29.36
CA ARG A 53 -17.68 -11.77 30.03
C ARG A 53 -16.91 -13.05 29.71
N ASP A 54 -17.54 -14.22 29.81
CA ASP A 54 -16.90 -15.51 29.52
C ASP A 54 -16.44 -15.60 28.05
N VAL A 55 -17.25 -15.08 27.12
CA VAL A 55 -16.88 -14.95 25.70
C VAL A 55 -15.70 -13.98 25.52
N ALA A 56 -15.64 -12.89 26.28
CA ALA A 56 -14.52 -11.96 26.24
C ALA A 56 -13.23 -12.59 26.79
N GLU A 57 -13.28 -13.30 27.92
CA GLU A 57 -12.11 -13.98 28.49
C GLU A 57 -11.59 -15.09 27.56
N ARG A 58 -12.47 -15.92 26.96
CA ARG A 58 -12.08 -16.89 25.93
C ARG A 58 -11.36 -16.23 24.76
N ARG A 59 -11.85 -15.09 24.27
CA ARG A 59 -11.20 -14.33 23.18
C ARG A 59 -9.82 -13.81 23.58
N ARG A 60 -9.62 -13.39 24.84
CA ARG A 60 -8.30 -12.98 25.34
C ARG A 60 -7.32 -14.15 25.36
N VAL A 61 -7.74 -15.30 25.89
CA VAL A 61 -6.92 -16.53 25.86
C VAL A 61 -6.57 -16.94 24.43
N THR A 62 -7.53 -16.89 23.48
CA THR A 62 -7.24 -17.15 22.06
C THR A 62 -6.21 -16.17 21.50
N GLN A 63 -6.34 -14.87 21.77
CA GLN A 63 -5.37 -13.86 21.34
C GLN A 63 -3.99 -14.06 21.97
N GLU A 64 -3.91 -14.41 23.25
CA GLU A 64 -2.64 -14.71 23.93
C GLU A 64 -1.96 -15.96 23.34
N THR A 65 -2.71 -17.02 23.02
CA THR A 65 -2.15 -18.19 22.34
C THR A 65 -1.69 -17.87 20.91
N GLU A 66 -2.42 -17.03 20.17
CA GLU A 66 -2.01 -16.59 18.83
C GLU A 66 -0.76 -15.69 18.89
N LEU A 67 -0.70 -14.77 19.85
CA LEU A 67 0.46 -13.91 20.09
C LEU A 67 1.69 -14.73 20.47
N LYS A 68 1.57 -15.71 21.38
CA LYS A 68 2.67 -16.61 21.73
C LYS A 68 3.14 -17.48 20.56
N THR A 69 2.21 -17.86 19.66
CA THR A 69 2.56 -18.56 18.41
C THR A 69 3.28 -17.65 17.42
N ARG A 70 2.90 -16.37 17.35
CA ARG A 70 3.59 -15.36 16.54
C ARG A 70 4.98 -15.05 17.11
N GLU A 71 5.12 -14.98 18.43
CA GLU A 71 6.39 -14.77 19.13
C GLU A 71 7.39 -15.90 18.85
N THR A 72 6.97 -17.16 18.95
CA THR A 72 7.86 -18.29 18.58
C THR A 72 8.19 -18.32 17.08
N ALA A 73 7.26 -17.91 16.21
CA ALA A 73 7.54 -17.75 14.78
C ALA A 73 8.54 -16.62 14.48
N VAL A 74 8.49 -15.51 15.23
CA VAL A 74 9.47 -14.41 15.13
C VAL A 74 10.85 -14.86 15.60
N ALA A 75 10.96 -15.49 16.77
CA ALA A 75 12.23 -16.05 17.25
C ALA A 75 12.84 -17.08 16.26
N GLY A 76 11.99 -17.91 15.65
CA GLY A 76 12.39 -18.84 14.59
C GLY A 76 12.78 -18.17 13.26
N ALA A 77 12.33 -16.94 13.00
CA ALA A 77 12.75 -16.13 11.85
C ALA A 77 14.07 -15.40 12.14
N GLU A 78 14.24 -14.84 13.35
CA GLU A 78 15.48 -14.20 13.80
C GLU A 78 16.66 -15.19 13.78
N ALA A 79 16.46 -16.43 14.23
CA ALA A 79 17.48 -17.48 14.14
C ALA A 79 17.93 -17.75 12.68
N LYS A 80 17.00 -17.71 11.71
CA LYS A 80 17.32 -17.87 10.28
C LYS A 80 18.04 -16.66 9.69
N ILE A 81 17.74 -15.46 10.19
CA ILE A 81 18.45 -14.23 9.80
C ILE A 81 19.91 -14.32 10.29
N ALA A 82 20.14 -14.67 11.55
CA ALA A 82 21.49 -14.88 12.09
C ALA A 82 22.27 -15.98 11.34
N GLU A 83 21.61 -17.06 10.91
CA GLU A 83 22.25 -18.09 10.07
C GLU A 83 22.61 -17.55 8.67
N ALA A 84 21.74 -16.74 8.06
CA ALA A 84 21.97 -16.10 6.77
C ALA A 84 23.10 -15.06 6.83
N GLU A 85 23.20 -14.28 7.90
CA GLU A 85 24.28 -13.33 8.14
C GLU A 85 25.64 -14.04 8.26
N ASN A 86 25.71 -15.13 9.03
CA ASN A 86 26.93 -15.95 9.13
C ASN A 86 27.34 -16.59 7.79
N LYS A 87 26.37 -16.93 6.93
CA LYS A 87 26.64 -17.38 5.56
C LYS A 87 27.14 -16.24 4.67
N ALA A 88 26.59 -15.03 4.83
CA ALA A 88 26.98 -13.84 4.08
C ALA A 88 28.41 -13.38 4.43
N THR A 89 28.79 -13.36 5.72
CA THR A 89 30.15 -13.01 6.14
C THR A 89 31.18 -14.03 5.64
N LYS A 90 30.84 -15.32 5.64
CA LYS A 90 31.67 -16.35 4.99
C LYS A 90 31.84 -16.10 3.49
N ALA A 91 30.75 -15.83 2.76
CA ALA A 91 30.79 -15.55 1.33
C ALA A 91 31.61 -14.29 0.98
N GLN A 92 31.50 -13.23 1.79
CA GLN A 92 32.34 -12.03 1.67
C GLN A 92 33.83 -12.34 1.87
N THR A 93 34.16 -13.21 2.82
CA THR A 93 35.54 -13.65 3.09
C THR A 93 36.12 -14.44 1.92
N GLU A 94 35.35 -15.36 1.33
CA GLU A 94 35.76 -16.09 0.12
C GLU A 94 35.92 -15.16 -1.09
N LEU A 95 35.08 -14.14 -1.24
CA LEU A 95 35.19 -13.14 -2.31
C LEU A 95 36.47 -12.30 -2.17
N LEU A 96 36.81 -11.85 -0.95
CA LEU A 96 38.06 -11.15 -0.67
C LEU A 96 39.29 -12.01 -1.02
N LYS A 97 39.25 -13.30 -0.66
CA LYS A 97 40.30 -14.26 -1.00
C LYS A 97 40.49 -14.38 -2.53
N LEU A 98 39.39 -14.52 -3.28
CA LEU A 98 39.43 -14.61 -4.74
C LEU A 98 39.94 -13.33 -5.42
N GLN A 99 39.65 -12.15 -4.84
CA GLN A 99 40.23 -10.89 -5.31
C GLN A 99 41.76 -10.85 -5.12
N ASN A 100 42.25 -11.33 -3.98
CA ASN A 100 43.69 -11.39 -3.72
C ASN A 100 44.41 -12.39 -4.63
N GLU A 101 43.81 -13.57 -4.85
CA GLU A 101 44.32 -14.60 -5.78
C GLU A 101 44.35 -14.08 -7.23
N LYS A 102 43.32 -13.33 -7.66
CA LYS A 102 43.30 -12.66 -8.96
C LYS A 102 44.48 -11.68 -9.10
N ALA A 103 44.74 -10.85 -8.09
CA ALA A 103 45.86 -9.90 -8.12
C ALA A 103 47.23 -10.60 -8.19
N GLU A 104 47.39 -11.72 -7.48
CA GLU A 104 48.61 -12.54 -7.55
C GLU A 104 48.81 -13.18 -8.93
N LEU A 105 47.75 -13.72 -9.53
CA LEU A 105 47.79 -14.29 -10.89
C LEU A 105 48.09 -13.23 -11.95
N GLU A 106 47.54 -12.03 -11.81
CA GLU A 106 47.79 -10.90 -12.72
C GLU A 106 49.26 -10.43 -12.63
N SER A 107 49.82 -10.39 -11.41
CA SER A 107 51.25 -10.14 -11.19
C SER A 107 52.15 -11.19 -11.84
N LYS A 108 51.83 -12.48 -11.67
CA LYS A 108 52.56 -13.60 -12.32
C LYS A 108 52.51 -13.51 -13.85
N LEU A 109 51.35 -13.17 -14.43
CA LEU A 109 51.18 -13.01 -15.87
C LEU A 109 52.04 -11.86 -16.42
N ASN A 110 52.07 -10.72 -15.71
CA ASN A 110 52.93 -9.59 -16.07
C ASN A 110 54.44 -9.93 -15.97
N ALA A 111 54.85 -10.66 -14.92
CA ALA A 111 56.22 -11.13 -14.78
C ALA A 111 56.64 -12.06 -15.94
N SER A 112 55.82 -13.07 -16.25
CA SER A 112 56.07 -13.96 -17.39
C SER A 112 56.10 -13.23 -18.74
N ARG A 113 55.27 -12.18 -18.91
CA ARG A 113 55.27 -11.37 -20.13
C ARG A 113 56.58 -10.58 -20.31
N ASN A 114 57.13 -10.04 -19.22
CA ASN A 114 58.41 -9.34 -19.22
C ASN A 114 59.60 -10.29 -19.49
N GLU A 115 59.54 -11.52 -18.97
CA GLU A 115 60.53 -12.55 -19.24
C GLU A 115 60.53 -12.96 -20.72
N ILE A 116 59.36 -13.19 -21.32
CA ILE A 116 59.21 -13.47 -22.77
C ILE A 116 59.79 -12.32 -23.62
N ALA A 117 59.48 -11.06 -23.27
CA ALA A 117 60.04 -9.91 -23.98
C ALA A 117 61.58 -9.84 -23.88
N SER A 118 62.14 -10.21 -22.73
CA SER A 118 63.59 -10.26 -22.50
C SER A 118 64.25 -11.37 -23.32
N LEU A 119 63.63 -12.55 -23.41
CA LEU A 119 64.09 -13.66 -24.25
C LEU A 119 64.02 -13.29 -25.74
N GLN A 120 62.94 -12.66 -26.20
CA GLN A 120 62.80 -12.18 -27.58
C GLN A 120 63.91 -11.17 -27.95
N LYS A 121 64.21 -10.22 -27.05
CA LYS A 121 65.31 -9.27 -27.23
C LYS A 121 66.66 -10.01 -27.38
N ARG A 122 66.95 -10.97 -26.50
CA ARG A 122 68.21 -11.74 -26.52
C ARG A 122 68.37 -12.59 -27.78
N ILE A 123 67.28 -13.14 -28.31
CA ILE A 123 67.26 -13.87 -29.59
C ILE A 123 67.53 -12.91 -30.77
N GLY A 124 67.03 -11.66 -30.71
CA GLY A 124 67.34 -10.61 -31.68
C GLY A 124 68.82 -10.20 -31.68
N GLU A 125 69.42 -10.06 -30.50
CA GLU A 125 70.85 -9.71 -30.35
C GLU A 125 71.79 -10.87 -30.73
N ALA A 126 71.34 -12.13 -30.63
CA ALA A 126 72.15 -13.31 -30.97
C ALA A 126 72.23 -13.63 -32.48
N ARG A 127 71.67 -12.80 -33.36
CA ARG A 127 71.70 -12.99 -34.82
C ARG A 127 72.78 -12.09 -35.44
N PRO A 128 73.91 -12.64 -35.93
CA PRO A 128 74.94 -11.83 -36.57
C PRO A 128 74.41 -11.17 -37.85
N ALA A 129 74.80 -9.92 -38.08
CA ALA A 129 74.52 -9.24 -39.33
C ALA A 129 75.29 -9.89 -40.48
N ALA A 130 74.58 -10.32 -41.51
CA ALA A 130 75.14 -10.68 -42.80
C ALA A 130 74.30 -10.04 -43.90
N SER A 131 74.85 -8.99 -44.52
CA SER A 131 74.39 -8.43 -45.78
C SER A 131 75.49 -8.58 -46.82
N PRO A 132 75.13 -8.88 -48.07
CA PRO A 132 75.73 -8.26 -49.25
C PRO A 132 74.77 -7.15 -49.72
N SER A 133 75.20 -5.88 -49.74
CA SER A 133 75.85 -5.26 -50.91
C SER A 133 74.83 -5.03 -52.06
N GLN A 134 74.14 -3.89 -52.05
CA GLN A 134 74.50 -2.70 -52.84
C GLN A 134 74.46 -2.90 -54.37
N ASN A 135 73.48 -2.26 -55.02
CA ASN A 135 73.78 -1.15 -55.93
C ASN A 135 72.54 -0.24 -56.16
N PRO A 136 72.74 1.02 -56.62
CA PRO A 136 71.74 2.08 -56.53
C PRO A 136 70.92 2.24 -57.83
N ASP A 137 69.72 2.84 -57.76
CA ASP A 137 69.58 4.25 -58.17
C ASP A 137 68.19 4.87 -57.89
N THR A 138 68.21 6.19 -57.65
CA THR A 138 67.16 7.21 -57.88
C THR A 138 65.74 7.06 -57.27
N ALA A 139 65.16 8.19 -56.83
CA ALA A 139 63.94 8.26 -56.01
C ALA A 139 62.65 8.64 -56.78
N SER A 140 61.48 8.16 -56.30
CA SER A 140 60.23 8.94 -56.02
C SER A 140 58.88 8.28 -56.39
N LYS A 141 58.07 7.95 -55.36
CA LYS A 141 56.57 7.93 -55.29
C LYS A 141 55.74 7.04 -56.28
N PRO A 142 54.54 6.54 -55.90
CA PRO A 142 53.35 7.34 -55.56
C PRO A 142 52.54 6.91 -54.30
N LYS A 143 51.39 7.59 -54.09
CA LYS A 143 50.36 7.46 -53.02
C LYS A 143 49.07 6.80 -53.61
N GLN A 144 48.05 6.31 -52.89
CA GLN A 144 47.66 6.27 -51.46
C GLN A 144 46.59 5.16 -51.22
N GLN A 145 46.42 4.67 -49.97
CA GLN A 145 45.15 4.56 -49.14
C GLN A 145 43.85 3.97 -49.78
N PRO A 146 42.99 3.16 -49.08
CA PRO A 146 42.53 3.40 -47.70
C PRO A 146 42.38 2.25 -46.68
N THR A 147 42.64 2.62 -45.42
CA THR A 147 42.13 2.04 -44.17
C THR A 147 40.64 2.41 -43.99
N THR A 148 39.76 1.67 -43.30
CA THR A 148 39.75 1.27 -41.88
C THR A 148 38.56 0.28 -41.65
N PRO A 149 38.37 -0.34 -40.46
CA PRO A 149 37.44 0.24 -39.48
C PRO A 149 37.93 0.25 -38.00
N ARG A 150 37.46 1.27 -37.25
CA ARG A 150 37.64 1.50 -35.80
C ARG A 150 36.66 0.60 -34.98
N PRO A 151 36.62 0.49 -33.62
CA PRO A 151 37.07 1.45 -32.59
C PRO A 151 37.86 0.90 -31.37
N SER A 152 38.53 1.79 -30.65
CA SER A 152 38.17 2.05 -29.25
C SER A 152 38.44 3.52 -28.89
N VAL A 153 37.67 4.07 -27.94
CA VAL A 153 37.58 5.52 -27.67
C VAL A 153 38.12 5.83 -26.27
N GLN A 154 38.94 6.87 -26.17
CA GLN A 154 39.37 7.46 -24.90
C GLN A 154 38.27 8.38 -24.34
N ILE A 155 37.99 8.30 -23.04
CA ILE A 155 37.05 9.20 -22.35
C ILE A 155 37.70 9.75 -21.07
N ALA A 156 38.25 10.95 -21.20
CA ALA A 156 38.56 11.96 -20.18
C ALA A 156 39.24 13.14 -20.92
N GLN A 157 39.00 14.43 -20.68
CA GLN A 157 37.92 15.14 -19.97
C GLN A 157 38.01 16.64 -20.39
N GLU A 158 37.06 17.47 -19.92
CA GLU A 158 37.26 18.91 -19.60
C GLU A 158 37.03 20.05 -20.64
N SER A 159 36.24 21.05 -20.19
CA SER A 159 36.21 22.49 -20.60
C SER A 159 35.60 22.86 -21.97
N VAL A 160 34.86 23.98 -22.17
CA VAL A 160 34.49 25.15 -21.33
C VAL A 160 32.99 25.51 -21.51
N GLU A 161 32.44 26.16 -20.48
CA GLU A 161 31.11 26.79 -20.30
C GLU A 161 30.71 27.91 -21.32
N GLU A 162 29.40 28.18 -21.39
CA GLU A 162 28.78 29.54 -21.27
C GLU A 162 27.94 30.15 -22.44
N ALA A 163 26.90 30.91 -22.03
CA ALA A 163 26.01 31.84 -22.76
C ALA A 163 24.69 31.33 -23.42
N THR A 164 23.64 31.21 -22.58
CA THR A 164 22.18 31.36 -22.90
C THR A 164 21.85 32.83 -23.29
N PRO A 165 20.68 33.24 -23.89
CA PRO A 165 19.29 32.78 -23.62
C PRO A 165 18.35 32.74 -24.91
N PRO A 166 16.98 32.81 -24.88
CA PRO A 166 16.16 31.67 -25.34
C PRO A 166 15.05 31.99 -26.42
N PRO A 167 13.75 31.65 -26.30
CA PRO A 167 13.07 30.70 -27.21
C PRO A 167 11.90 31.30 -28.06
N PRO A 168 11.21 30.47 -28.88
CA PRO A 168 9.74 30.45 -28.76
C PRO A 168 9.06 29.08 -28.96
N GLN A 169 8.32 28.63 -27.94
CA GLN A 169 7.05 27.90 -28.13
C GLN A 169 5.88 28.93 -28.15
N PRO A 170 4.57 28.59 -28.27
CA PRO A 170 3.93 27.31 -28.62
C PRO A 170 2.86 27.42 -29.74
N LYS A 171 2.47 26.31 -30.38
CA LYS A 171 1.14 26.21 -31.03
C LYS A 171 0.45 24.86 -30.79
N ARG A 172 -0.52 24.88 -29.86
CA ARG A 172 -1.59 23.88 -29.78
C ARG A 172 -2.23 23.68 -31.16
N ARG A 173 -2.33 22.44 -31.64
CA ARG A 173 -3.34 22.05 -32.63
C ARG A 173 -4.23 20.96 -32.05
N LYS A 174 -5.55 21.23 -32.06
CA LYS A 174 -6.60 20.27 -31.70
C LYS A 174 -6.61 19.15 -32.73
N ILE A 175 -6.79 17.90 -32.30
CA ILE A 175 -7.04 16.77 -33.18
C ILE A 175 -8.47 16.29 -32.93
N ALA A 176 -9.26 16.20 -33.99
CA ALA A 176 -10.62 15.65 -34.00
C ALA A 176 -10.60 14.17 -34.44
N PRO A 177 -11.67 13.38 -34.22
CA PRO A 177 -11.55 11.95 -33.99
C PRO A 177 -11.44 11.10 -35.27
N ARG A 178 -10.69 10.00 -35.19
CA ARG A 178 -10.68 8.91 -36.19
C ARG A 178 -10.90 7.57 -35.49
N LYS A 179 -11.75 6.73 -36.10
CA LYS A 179 -12.22 5.45 -35.58
C LYS A 179 -11.12 4.36 -35.63
N THR A 180 -11.04 3.57 -34.54
CA THR A 180 -10.90 2.08 -34.41
C THR A 180 -10.09 1.30 -35.49
N PRO A 181 -9.23 0.30 -35.16
CA PRO A 181 -9.52 -0.71 -34.12
C PRO A 181 -8.37 -1.35 -33.29
N GLU A 182 -8.80 -1.95 -32.16
CA GLU A 182 -8.33 -3.18 -31.47
C GLU A 182 -6.91 -3.34 -30.85
N VAL A 183 -6.90 -4.15 -29.78
CA VAL A 183 -5.76 -4.76 -29.04
C VAL A 183 -4.78 -3.82 -28.31
N VAL A 184 -5.04 -3.61 -27.02
CA VAL A 184 -4.17 -4.05 -25.89
C VAL A 184 -4.92 -3.77 -24.57
N SER A 185 -5.06 -4.80 -23.74
CA SER A 185 -5.79 -4.77 -22.47
C SER A 185 -5.02 -4.02 -21.37
N THR A 186 -4.89 -2.71 -21.50
CA THR A 186 -4.44 -1.84 -20.40
C THR A 186 -5.60 -1.67 -19.40
N PRO A 187 -5.40 -1.85 -18.08
CA PRO A 187 -6.44 -1.53 -17.10
C PRO A 187 -6.68 -0.02 -17.09
N GLU A 188 -7.71 0.41 -17.81
CA GLU A 188 -8.07 1.82 -17.99
C GLU A 188 -8.38 2.45 -16.62
N ILE A 189 -7.47 3.29 -16.13
CA ILE A 189 -7.67 4.07 -14.91
C ILE A 189 -8.62 5.21 -15.28
N THR A 190 -9.93 4.93 -15.19
CA THR A 190 -10.96 5.91 -15.50
C THR A 190 -10.79 7.15 -14.61
N SER A 191 -10.82 8.35 -15.20
CA SER A 191 -10.74 9.60 -14.45
C SER A 191 -11.82 9.65 -13.37
N TYR A 192 -11.43 10.07 -12.16
CA TYR A 192 -12.28 10.04 -10.98
C TYR A 192 -13.63 10.73 -11.18
N SER A 193 -13.66 11.89 -11.84
CA SER A 193 -14.90 12.64 -12.11
C SER A 193 -15.89 11.84 -12.99
N SER A 194 -15.39 11.10 -13.97
CA SER A 194 -16.19 10.20 -14.80
C SER A 194 -16.70 9.02 -13.98
N ALA A 195 -15.81 8.36 -13.22
CA ALA A 195 -16.19 7.23 -12.36
C ALA A 195 -17.25 7.62 -11.30
N LYS A 196 -17.14 8.82 -10.70
CA LYS A 196 -18.12 9.34 -9.74
C LYS A 196 -19.50 9.58 -10.36
N ALA A 197 -19.56 10.10 -11.59
CA ALA A 197 -20.82 10.27 -12.33
C ALA A 197 -21.49 8.93 -12.73
N LEU A 198 -20.72 7.84 -12.69
CA LEU A 198 -21.15 6.48 -13.02
C LEU A 198 -21.36 5.60 -11.77
N ALA A 199 -21.12 6.17 -10.58
CA ALA A 199 -21.42 5.53 -9.31
C ALA A 199 -22.92 5.65 -8.97
N THR A 200 -23.55 4.53 -8.64
CA THR A 200 -24.96 4.45 -8.28
C THR A 200 -25.17 4.49 -6.75
N PHE A 201 -24.16 4.12 -5.97
CA PHE A 201 -24.19 4.20 -4.51
C PHE A 201 -22.80 4.54 -3.97
N THR A 202 -22.68 5.69 -3.31
CA THR A 202 -21.42 6.29 -2.83
C THR A 202 -21.49 6.68 -1.35
N PRO A 203 -21.58 5.71 -0.41
CA PRO A 203 -21.54 6.02 1.01
C PRO A 203 -20.22 6.70 1.38
N LEU A 204 -20.31 7.85 2.06
CA LEU A 204 -19.15 8.57 2.57
C LEU A 204 -18.43 7.78 3.69
N PRO A 205 -17.09 7.84 3.78
CA PRO A 205 -16.37 7.31 4.94
C PRO A 205 -16.81 7.96 6.25
N LYS A 206 -17.15 7.13 7.25
CA LYS A 206 -17.52 7.65 8.57
C LYS A 206 -16.24 8.08 9.29
N TYR A 207 -16.12 9.36 9.60
CA TYR A 207 -15.02 9.86 10.42
C TYR A 207 -14.99 9.10 11.78
N PRO A 208 -13.90 8.39 12.13
CA PRO A 208 -13.85 7.52 13.31
C PRO A 208 -13.64 8.30 14.61
N ALA A 209 -14.38 7.94 15.67
CA ALA A 209 -14.37 8.66 16.94
C ALA A 209 -12.97 8.74 17.60
N ARG A 210 -12.13 7.70 17.44
CA ARG A 210 -10.76 7.68 17.97
C ARG A 210 -9.82 8.71 17.33
N ALA A 211 -10.03 9.05 16.06
CA ALA A 211 -9.30 10.13 15.38
C ALA A 211 -9.85 11.52 15.73
N ARG A 212 -11.10 11.60 16.22
CA ARG A 212 -11.82 12.86 16.41
C ARG A 212 -11.32 13.63 17.63
N SER A 213 -11.09 12.95 18.75
CA SER A 213 -10.57 13.57 19.97
C SER A 213 -9.18 14.22 19.77
N PRO A 214 -8.20 13.59 19.10
CA PRO A 214 -6.92 14.22 18.77
C PRO A 214 -6.96 15.14 17.52
N GLY A 215 -8.11 15.29 16.84
CA GLY A 215 -8.24 16.20 15.70
C GLY A 215 -7.49 15.77 14.43
N VAL A 216 -7.32 14.47 14.20
CA VAL A 216 -6.46 13.95 13.11
C VAL A 216 -7.12 14.16 11.75
N THR A 217 -6.45 14.88 10.86
CA THR A 217 -6.87 15.13 9.48
C THR A 217 -5.90 14.49 8.50
N GLY A 218 -6.30 14.37 7.23
CA GLY A 218 -5.45 13.73 6.23
C GLY A 218 -6.07 13.64 4.84
N ILE A 219 -5.22 13.61 3.82
CA ILE A 219 -5.60 13.45 2.41
C ILE A 219 -4.92 12.18 1.88
N GLY A 220 -5.69 11.34 1.20
CA GLY A 220 -5.20 10.08 0.62
C GLY A 220 -5.88 9.75 -0.70
N VAL A 221 -5.46 8.64 -1.31
CA VAL A 221 -6.04 8.12 -2.55
C VAL A 221 -6.29 6.64 -2.38
N CYS A 222 -7.52 6.20 -2.62
CA CYS A 222 -7.91 4.79 -2.63
C CYS A 222 -8.03 4.28 -4.07
N ILE A 223 -7.39 3.14 -4.35
CA ILE A 223 -7.66 2.34 -5.55
C ILE A 223 -8.79 1.36 -5.23
N VAL A 224 -9.79 1.34 -6.09
CA VAL A 224 -10.95 0.47 -6.01
C VAL A 224 -11.03 -0.39 -7.27
N SER A 225 -11.15 -1.71 -7.07
CA SER A 225 -11.42 -2.69 -8.12
C SER A 225 -12.91 -3.01 -8.14
N VAL A 226 -13.50 -2.96 -9.33
CA VAL A 226 -14.94 -3.15 -9.57
C VAL A 226 -15.13 -4.37 -10.45
N ASP A 227 -16.09 -5.22 -10.10
CA ASP A 227 -16.55 -6.28 -11.00
C ASP A 227 -17.35 -5.66 -12.17
N PRO A 228 -16.91 -5.81 -13.43
CA PRO A 228 -17.64 -5.26 -14.58
C PRO A 228 -19.04 -5.87 -14.75
N ALA A 229 -19.30 -7.10 -14.29
CA ALA A 229 -20.58 -7.76 -14.50
C ALA A 229 -21.69 -7.21 -13.58
N SER A 230 -21.40 -7.01 -12.30
CA SER A 230 -22.36 -6.50 -11.30
C SER A 230 -22.21 -5.02 -10.95
N GLY A 231 -21.11 -4.37 -11.34
CA GLY A 231 -20.75 -3.02 -10.90
C GLY A 231 -20.42 -2.93 -9.41
N SER A 232 -20.29 -4.06 -8.69
CA SER A 232 -19.99 -4.08 -7.26
C SER A 232 -18.48 -4.02 -7.02
N VAL A 233 -18.06 -3.34 -5.95
CA VAL A 233 -16.65 -3.28 -5.57
C VAL A 233 -16.18 -4.63 -5.02
N THR A 234 -15.16 -5.21 -5.65
CA THR A 234 -14.53 -6.48 -5.24
C THR A 234 -13.31 -6.26 -4.36
N GLY A 235 -12.64 -5.11 -4.49
CA GLY A 235 -11.46 -4.77 -3.70
C GLY A 235 -11.30 -3.27 -3.53
N ALA A 236 -10.75 -2.86 -2.38
CA ALA A 236 -10.31 -1.49 -2.15
C ALA A 236 -9.04 -1.51 -1.30
N SER A 237 -8.06 -0.69 -1.69
CA SER A 237 -6.78 -0.50 -1.01
C SER A 237 -6.40 0.98 -1.03
N MET A 238 -5.73 1.47 0.00
CA MET A 238 -5.06 2.77 -0.11
C MET A 238 -3.86 2.64 -1.06
N GLU A 239 -3.72 3.60 -1.95
CA GLU A 239 -2.53 3.82 -2.78
C GLU A 239 -1.65 4.90 -2.14
N GLN A 240 -2.29 5.96 -1.65
CA GLN A 240 -1.70 6.97 -0.79
C GLN A 240 -2.47 6.99 0.53
N SER A 241 -1.80 6.69 1.64
CA SER A 241 -2.36 6.79 2.99
C SER A 241 -2.74 8.23 3.32
N THR A 242 -3.77 8.39 4.14
CA THR A 242 -4.15 9.67 4.75
C THR A 242 -3.20 10.13 5.86
N GLY A 243 -2.23 9.28 6.26
CA GLY A 243 -1.32 9.53 7.37
C GLY A 243 -1.75 8.91 8.70
N ASP A 244 -2.98 8.38 8.79
CA ASP A 244 -3.48 7.65 9.96
C ASP A 244 -4.15 6.31 9.56
N PRO A 245 -3.74 5.17 10.15
CA PRO A 245 -4.33 3.86 9.85
C PRO A 245 -5.83 3.73 10.19
N THR A 246 -6.37 4.55 11.10
CA THR A 246 -7.79 4.53 11.48
C THR A 246 -8.65 5.20 10.41
N LEU A 247 -8.18 6.34 9.87
CA LEU A 247 -8.77 7.04 8.74
C LEU A 247 -8.73 6.15 7.47
N ASP A 248 -7.57 5.58 7.14
CA ASP A 248 -7.40 4.66 6.01
C ASP A 248 -8.37 3.46 6.08
N LYS A 249 -8.46 2.83 7.27
CA LYS A 249 -9.40 1.72 7.50
C LYS A 249 -10.86 2.16 7.32
N SER A 250 -11.21 3.39 7.67
CA SER A 250 -12.57 3.91 7.44
C SER A 250 -12.85 4.14 5.95
N ALA A 251 -11.89 4.75 5.23
CA ALA A 251 -11.97 4.97 3.79
C ALA A 251 -12.19 3.63 3.05
N VAL A 252 -11.31 2.65 3.26
CA VAL A 252 -11.41 1.31 2.63
C VAL A 252 -12.75 0.64 2.95
N ASN A 253 -13.24 0.71 4.19
CA ASN A 253 -14.52 0.10 4.59
C ASN A 253 -15.75 0.75 3.95
N ALA A 254 -15.68 2.04 3.60
CA ALA A 254 -16.75 2.73 2.89
C ALA A 254 -16.67 2.48 1.38
N PHE A 255 -15.48 2.57 0.79
CA PHE A 255 -15.27 2.32 -0.64
C PHE A 255 -15.60 0.86 -1.04
N ARG A 256 -15.38 -0.12 -0.17
CA ARG A 256 -15.88 -1.51 -0.36
C ARG A 256 -17.39 -1.63 -0.51
N LYS A 257 -18.16 -0.63 -0.07
CA LYS A 257 -19.63 -0.61 -0.18
C LYS A 257 -20.12 0.16 -1.41
N TRP A 258 -19.23 0.79 -2.17
CA TRP A 258 -19.61 1.52 -3.37
C TRP A 258 -20.14 0.59 -4.45
N ARG A 259 -20.99 1.14 -5.32
CA ARG A 259 -21.52 0.45 -6.50
C ARG A 259 -21.51 1.39 -7.70
N PHE A 260 -21.05 0.88 -8.82
CA PHE A 260 -21.02 1.56 -10.11
C PHE A 260 -22.02 0.93 -11.07
N LYS A 261 -22.28 1.60 -12.19
CA LYS A 261 -23.03 0.98 -13.30
C LYS A 261 -22.24 -0.23 -13.85
N PRO A 262 -22.90 -1.38 -14.09
CA PRO A 262 -22.28 -2.51 -14.79
C PRO A 262 -21.69 -2.12 -16.14
N GLY A 263 -20.68 -2.87 -16.59
CA GLY A 263 -20.00 -2.68 -17.88
C GLY A 263 -19.24 -1.37 -18.05
N THR A 264 -19.07 -0.57 -16.98
CA THR A 264 -18.65 0.83 -17.10
C THR A 264 -17.23 1.12 -16.61
N VAL A 265 -16.83 0.59 -15.46
CA VAL A 265 -15.48 0.79 -14.88
C VAL A 265 -14.96 -0.51 -14.28
N SER A 266 -13.64 -0.72 -14.35
CA SER A 266 -12.95 -1.88 -13.76
C SER A 266 -12.00 -1.48 -12.62
N LYS A 267 -11.37 -0.31 -12.72
CA LYS A 267 -10.45 0.23 -11.71
C LYS A 267 -10.59 1.75 -11.59
N VAL A 268 -10.81 2.24 -10.36
CA VAL A 268 -11.05 3.66 -10.07
C VAL A 268 -10.06 4.14 -9.02
N ARG A 269 -9.49 5.34 -9.22
CA ARG A 269 -8.75 6.08 -8.17
C ARG A 269 -9.69 7.11 -7.56
N ILE A 270 -9.85 7.08 -6.25
CA ILE A 270 -10.74 7.97 -5.49
C ILE A 270 -9.88 8.79 -4.51
N PRO A 271 -9.72 10.11 -4.72
CA PRO A 271 -9.14 10.97 -3.70
C PRO A 271 -10.10 11.07 -2.51
N ILE A 272 -9.55 11.11 -1.29
CA ILE A 272 -10.32 11.26 -0.06
C ILE A 272 -9.61 12.24 0.87
N GLU A 273 -10.37 13.14 1.46
CA GLU A 273 -9.93 14.07 2.48
C GLU A 273 -10.75 13.84 3.77
N PHE A 274 -10.09 13.86 4.92
CA PHE A 274 -10.71 13.87 6.23
C PHE A 274 -10.41 15.19 6.92
N THR A 275 -11.47 15.98 7.16
CA THR A 275 -11.45 17.20 7.96
C THR A 275 -12.28 16.99 9.24
N MET A 276 -12.25 17.94 10.17
CA MET A 276 -13.08 17.82 11.38
C MET A 276 -14.59 17.87 11.12
N ALA A 277 -15.02 18.39 9.96
CA ALA A 277 -16.42 18.33 9.52
C ALA A 277 -16.84 16.93 9.06
N GLY A 278 -15.91 16.11 8.55
CA GLY A 278 -16.20 14.79 8.02
C GLY A 278 -15.22 14.33 6.95
N ALA A 279 -15.68 13.45 6.06
CA ALA A 279 -14.89 12.94 4.95
C ALA A 279 -15.46 13.43 3.61
N SER A 280 -14.60 13.86 2.69
CA SER A 280 -14.97 14.44 1.38
C SER A 280 -14.18 13.83 0.22
N HIS A 281 -14.90 13.53 -0.85
CA HIS A 281 -14.43 13.02 -2.15
C HIS A 281 -15.34 13.59 -3.24
#